data_AF-A0A518GDT7-F1
#
_entry.id   AF-A0A518GDT7-F1
#
_cell.length_a   1.000
_cell.length_b   1.000
_cell.length_c   1.000
_cell.angle_alpha   90.00
_cell.angle_beta   90.00
_cell.angle_gamma   90.00
#
_symmetry.space_group_name_H-M   'P 1'
#
loop_
_entity.id
_entity.type
_entity.pdbx_description
1 polymer ?
#
loop_
_entity_poly.entity_id
_entity_poly.type
_entity_poly.pdbx_seq_one_letter_code
_entity_poly.pdbx_strand_id
1 'polypeptide(L)'
;MVVYTPDTAKRRLTKRWIAERSTTLILVLVLLASSARANDATGFIHLKQLDGEWWFINADGEKFVSIGVNHIEPQLWLAPYNKAATLKKYGSNMVAS
;
A
#
# COMPACT_ATOMS: atom_id res chain seq x y z
N MET A 1 -32.74 -55.24 -18.25
CA MET A 1 -31.56 -54.36 -18.06
C MET A 1 -32.07 -52.99 -17.68
N VAL A 2 -32.00 -52.62 -16.39
CA VAL A 2 -32.44 -51.29 -15.91
C VAL A 2 -31.23 -50.36 -15.94
N VAL A 3 -31.27 -49.33 -16.78
CA VAL A 3 -30.21 -48.32 -16.87
C VAL A 3 -30.44 -47.29 -15.77
N TYR A 4 -29.54 -47.25 -14.79
CA TYR A 4 -29.56 -46.25 -13.73
C TYR A 4 -29.15 -44.89 -14.29
N THR A 5 -30.06 -43.91 -14.28
CA THR A 5 -29.74 -42.51 -14.61
C THR A 5 -29.61 -41.73 -13.30
N PRO A 6 -28.41 -41.24 -12.94
CA PRO A 6 -28.25 -40.45 -11.72
C PRO A 6 -28.94 -39.09 -11.87
N ASP A 7 -29.62 -38.64 -10.82
CA ASP A 7 -30.32 -37.35 -10.74
C ASP A 7 -29.33 -36.18 -10.90
N THR A 8 -29.27 -35.65 -12.13
CA THR A 8 -28.33 -34.60 -12.54
C THR A 8 -28.69 -33.21 -11.97
N ALA A 9 -29.95 -33.00 -11.56
CA ALA A 9 -30.43 -31.73 -11.04
C ALA A 9 -29.89 -31.45 -9.63
N LYS A 10 -29.92 -32.46 -8.74
CA LYS A 10 -29.34 -32.37 -7.38
C LYS A 10 -27.84 -32.11 -7.40
N ARG A 11 -27.13 -32.67 -8.39
CA ARG A 11 -25.69 -32.46 -8.61
C ARG A 11 -25.33 -31.05 -9.09
N ARG A 12 -26.22 -30.37 -9.82
CA ARG A 12 -26.03 -28.98 -10.25
C ARG A 12 -26.29 -27.98 -9.12
N LEU A 13 -27.34 -28.21 -8.32
CA LEU A 13 -27.68 -27.37 -7.18
C LEU A 13 -26.58 -27.38 -6.11
N THR A 14 -26.02 -28.55 -5.79
CA THR A 14 -24.91 -28.69 -4.82
C THR A 14 -23.62 -28.02 -5.29
N LYS A 15 -23.27 -28.11 -6.57
CA LYS A 15 -22.06 -27.44 -7.12
C LYS A 15 -22.16 -25.92 -7.08
N ARG A 16 -23.33 -25.36 -7.40
CA ARG A 16 -23.57 -23.92 -7.37
C ARG A 16 -23.58 -23.37 -5.94
N TRP A 17 -24.18 -24.11 -5.00
CA TRP A 17 -24.19 -23.78 -3.58
C TRP A 17 -22.77 -23.80 -2.96
N ILE A 18 -21.94 -24.78 -3.34
CA ILE A 18 -20.53 -24.85 -2.93
C ILE A 18 -19.75 -23.66 -3.52
N ALA A 19 -19.91 -23.37 -4.82
CA ALA A 19 -19.21 -22.27 -5.49
C ALA A 19 -19.53 -20.89 -4.87
N GLU A 20 -20.80 -20.58 -4.60
CA GLU A 20 -21.22 -19.29 -4.02
C GLU A 20 -20.69 -19.09 -2.59
N ARG A 21 -20.65 -20.16 -1.78
CA ARG A 21 -20.03 -20.12 -0.44
C ARG A 21 -18.52 -20.04 -0.50
N SER A 22 -17.88 -20.68 -1.49
CA SER A 22 -16.44 -20.55 -1.72
C SER A 22 -16.05 -19.13 -2.14
N THR A 23 -16.80 -18.48 -3.02
CA THR A 23 -16.50 -17.10 -3.45
C THR A 23 -16.62 -16.11 -2.30
N THR A 24 -17.67 -16.23 -1.48
CA THR A 24 -17.86 -15.36 -0.31
C THR A 24 -16.75 -15.55 0.73
N LEU A 25 -16.35 -16.80 0.98
CA LEU A 25 -15.26 -17.12 1.90
C LEU A 25 -13.91 -16.60 1.40
N ILE A 26 -13.63 -16.71 0.10
CA ILE A 26 -12.42 -16.16 -0.52
C ILE A 26 -12.40 -14.63 -0.40
N LEU A 27 -13.53 -13.96 -0.65
CA LEU A 27 -13.61 -12.50 -0.53
C LEU A 27 -13.35 -12.01 0.89
N VAL A 28 -13.92 -12.71 1.89
CA VAL A 28 -13.69 -12.42 3.32
C VAL A 28 -12.23 -12.66 3.71
N LEU A 29 -11.61 -13.74 3.23
CA LEU A 29 -10.19 -14.02 3.50
C LEU A 29 -9.26 -12.98 2.88
N VAL A 30 -9.54 -12.50 1.66
CA VAL A 30 -8.76 -11.44 1.00
C VAL A 30 -8.87 -10.10 1.75
N LEU A 31 -10.07 -9.75 2.23
CA LEU A 31 -10.29 -8.54 3.02
C LEU A 31 -9.57 -8.61 4.38
N LEU A 32 -9.65 -9.74 5.08
CA LEU A 32 -8.98 -9.95 6.37
C LEU A 32 -7.45 -9.95 6.26
N ALA A 33 -6.90 -10.54 5.19
CA ALA A 33 -5.46 -10.53 4.92
C ALA A 33 -4.92 -9.13 4.63
N SER A 34 -5.75 -8.23 4.08
CA SER A 34 -5.36 -6.85 3.80
C SER A 34 -5.29 -6.01 5.07
N SER A 35 -6.21 -6.23 6.02
CA SER A 35 -6.21 -5.54 7.33
C SER A 35 -5.12 -6.01 8.29
N ALA A 36 -4.61 -7.24 8.13
CA ALA A 36 -3.57 -7.80 9.01
C ALA A 36 -2.15 -7.25 8.75
N ARG A 37 -1.99 -6.32 7.80
CA ARG A 37 -0.68 -5.75 7.38
C ARG A 37 -0.33 -4.41 8.00
N ALA A 38 -1.11 -3.88 8.94
CA ALA A 38 -0.68 -2.74 9.74
C ALA A 38 0.42 -3.21 10.70
N ASN A 39 1.67 -3.14 10.26
CA ASN A 39 2.82 -3.48 11.10
C ASN A 39 2.95 -2.41 12.18
N ASP A 40 2.43 -2.66 13.38
CA ASP A 40 2.63 -1.80 14.56
C ASP A 40 2.42 -0.30 14.28
N ALA A 41 1.21 0.11 13.88
CA ALA A 41 0.89 1.54 13.75
C ALA A 41 1.09 2.25 15.10
N THR A 42 2.19 2.99 15.24
CA THR A 42 2.55 3.70 16.49
C THR A 42 2.14 5.16 16.49
N GLY A 43 1.67 5.70 15.37
CA GLY A 43 1.49 7.14 15.17
C GLY A 43 2.78 7.89 14.84
N PHE A 44 3.93 7.21 14.79
CA PHE A 44 5.24 7.79 14.48
C PHE A 44 5.98 6.97 13.42
N ILE A 45 6.91 7.61 12.71
CA ILE A 45 7.85 6.90 11.83
C ILE A 45 8.86 6.15 12.70
N HIS A 46 9.07 4.86 12.42
CA HIS A 46 10.09 4.07 13.09
C HIS A 46 10.75 3.05 12.15
N LEU A 47 11.79 2.38 12.63
CA LEU A 47 12.45 1.29 11.91
C LEU A 47 11.89 -0.06 12.37
N LYS A 48 11.79 -1.01 11.44
CA LYS A 48 11.46 -2.41 11.74
C LYS A 48 12.20 -3.33 10.78
N GLN A 49 12.71 -4.44 11.31
CA GLN A 49 13.25 -5.51 10.47
C GLN A 49 12.11 -6.47 10.08
N LEU A 50 11.91 -6.67 8.78
CA LEU A 50 10.89 -7.54 8.20
C LEU A 50 11.58 -8.48 7.21
N ASP A 51 11.46 -9.79 7.42
CA ASP A 51 12.07 -10.82 6.57
C ASP A 51 13.59 -10.64 6.36
N GLY A 52 14.28 -10.13 7.38
CA GLY A 52 15.72 -9.86 7.36
C GLY A 52 16.12 -8.49 6.80
N GLU A 53 15.18 -7.73 6.23
CA GLU A 53 15.43 -6.41 5.66
C GLU A 53 14.96 -5.28 6.58
N TRP A 54 15.70 -4.17 6.62
CA TRP A 54 15.30 -2.99 7.37
C TRP A 54 14.39 -2.09 6.54
N TRP A 55 13.24 -1.74 7.13
CA TRP A 55 12.26 -0.85 6.53
C TRP A 55 11.95 0.32 7.46
N PHE A 56 11.69 1.49 6.87
CA PHE A 56 10.92 2.52 7.55
C PHE A 56 9.44 2.13 7.53
N ILE A 57 8.78 2.32 8.67
CA ILE A 57 7.36 2.12 8.85
C ILE A 57 6.74 3.49 9.14
N ASN A 58 5.70 3.86 8.39
CA ASN A 58 4.99 5.12 8.61
C ASN A 58 4.06 5.04 9.85
N ALA A 59 3.43 6.17 10.20
CA ALA A 59 2.55 6.24 11.37
C ALA A 59 1.38 5.24 11.34
N ASP A 60 0.94 4.85 10.14
CA ASP A 60 -0.18 3.94 9.88
C ASP A 60 0.25 2.46 9.76
N GLY A 61 1.55 2.16 9.88
CA GLY A 61 2.09 0.80 9.84
C GLY A 61 2.49 0.30 8.45
N GLU A 62 2.56 1.17 7.45
CA GLU A 62 2.95 0.83 6.07
C GLU A 62 4.45 0.99 5.85
N LYS A 63 5.03 0.12 5.00
CA LYS A 63 6.45 0.23 4.61
C LYS A 63 6.63 1.41 3.64
N PHE A 64 7.73 2.14 3.78
CA PHE A 64 8.15 3.10 2.77
C PHE A 64 9.67 3.22 2.67
N VAL A 65 10.13 3.81 1.57
CA VAL A 65 11.53 4.23 1.37
C VAL A 65 11.57 5.74 1.45
N SER A 66 12.45 6.28 2.30
CA SER A 66 12.68 7.72 2.35
C SER A 66 13.58 8.14 1.19
N ILE A 67 13.03 8.90 0.25
CA ILE A 67 13.77 9.53 -0.85
C ILE A 67 13.64 11.05 -0.73
N GLY A 68 14.75 11.76 -0.95
CA GLY A 68 14.78 13.20 -0.77
C GLY A 68 16.02 13.82 -1.37
N VAL A 69 16.04 15.15 -1.34
CA VAL A 69 17.19 15.95 -1.75
C VAL A 69 17.84 16.48 -0.48
N ASN A 70 19.15 16.31 -0.35
CA ASN A 70 19.90 16.89 0.77
C ASN A 70 20.11 18.40 0.54
N HIS A 71 20.37 19.15 1.62
CA HIS A 71 20.66 20.59 1.55
C HIS A 71 19.52 21.46 0.98
N ILE A 72 18.29 21.19 1.40
CA ILE A 72 17.17 22.11 1.22
C ILE A 72 17.33 23.27 2.20
N GLU A 73 18.19 24.22 1.85
CA GLU A 73 18.51 25.36 2.69
C GLU A 73 18.42 26.64 1.84
N PRO A 74 17.70 27.69 2.29
CA PRO A 74 17.53 28.92 1.52
C PRO A 74 18.85 29.51 1.04
N GLN A 75 19.90 29.47 1.88
CA GLN A 75 21.22 29.99 1.54
C GLN A 75 21.86 29.33 0.32
N LEU A 76 21.66 28.02 0.11
CA LEU A 76 22.21 27.29 -1.04
C LEU A 76 21.33 27.43 -2.28
N TRP A 77 20.02 27.55 -2.09
CA TRP A 77 19.05 27.68 -3.16
C TRP A 77 18.99 29.12 -3.70
N LEU A 78 19.23 30.12 -2.85
CA LEU A 78 19.19 31.55 -3.17
C LEU A 78 20.57 32.19 -3.25
N ALA A 79 21.65 31.39 -3.15
CA ALA A 79 22.99 31.85 -3.46
C ALA A 79 23.05 32.46 -4.88
N PRO A 80 23.92 33.45 -5.15
CA PRO A 80 23.94 34.18 -6.42
C PRO A 80 23.96 33.28 -7.67
N TYR A 81 24.67 32.15 -7.60
CA TYR A 81 24.80 31.19 -8.70
C TYR A 81 23.55 30.31 -8.94
N ASN A 82 22.69 30.12 -7.94
CA ASN A 82 21.48 29.29 -8.04
C ASN A 82 20.19 30.10 -8.10
N LYS A 83 20.21 31.33 -7.58
CA LYS A 83 19.02 32.15 -7.34
C LYS A 83 18.12 32.29 -8.57
N ALA A 84 18.69 32.58 -9.74
CA ALA A 84 17.90 32.74 -10.97
C ALA A 84 17.16 31.45 -11.36
N ALA A 85 17.84 30.30 -11.32
CA ALA A 85 17.25 29.00 -11.62
C ALA A 85 16.19 28.60 -10.59
N THR A 86 16.49 28.81 -9.30
CA THR A 86 15.58 28.55 -8.18
C THR A 86 14.31 29.38 -8.30
N LEU A 87 14.41 30.69 -8.50
CA LEU A 87 13.24 31.57 -8.60
C LEU A 87 12.42 31.30 -9.88
N LYS A 88 13.07 30.92 -10.98
CA LYS A 88 12.38 30.48 -12.20
C LYS A 88 11.56 29.21 -11.96
N LYS A 89 12.07 28.28 -11.14
CA LYS A 89 11.43 26.99 -10.89
C LYS A 89 10.38 27.03 -9.78
N TYR A 90 10.65 27.75 -8.69
CA TYR A 90 9.86 27.70 -7.45
C TYR A 90 9.14 29.02 -7.11
N GLY A 91 9.40 30.10 -7.84
CA GLY A 91 8.71 31.38 -7.67
C GLY A 91 9.41 32.37 -6.71
N SER A 92 8.98 33.63 -6.78
CA SER A 92 9.52 34.75 -6.00
C SER A 92 9.15 34.70 -4.51
N ASN A 93 8.13 33.93 -4.14
CA ASN A 93 7.74 33.64 -2.77
C ASN A 93 8.83 32.94 -1.95
N MET A 94 9.90 32.42 -2.60
CA MET A 94 11.09 31.90 -1.91
C MET A 94 11.96 32.99 -1.26
N VAL A 95 11.79 34.27 -1.62
CA VAL A 95 12.56 35.41 -1.07
C VAL A 95 11.70 36.38 -0.25
N ALA A 96 10.38 36.17 -0.20
CA ALA A 96 9.45 37.01 0.55
C ALA A 96 9.03 36.29 1.84
N SER A 97 9.72 36.57 2.94
CA SER A 97 9.28 36.28 4.31
C SER A 97 9.58 37.50 5.18
#